data_AF-A0A5D2ELG9-F1
#
_entry.id   AF-A0A5D2ELG9-F1
#
_cell.length_a   1.000
_cell.length_b   1.000
_cell.length_c   1.000
_cell.angle_alpha   90.00
_cell.angle_beta   90.00
_cell.angle_gamma   90.00
#
_symmetry.space_group_name_H-M   'P 1'
#
loop_
_entity.id
_entity.type
_entity.pdbx_description
1 polymer ?
#
loop_
_entity_poly.entity_id
_entity_poly.type
_entity_poly.pdbx_seq_one_letter_code
_entity_poly.pdbx_strand_id
1 'polypeptide(L)'
;MDHILLSCNIAVSEWSSISSNFNQFSDVDFLWSQVRSAALGQCCRILTIAWCLWFHRNLIVWKQTDVFAAEIVAKADRFLTEWKDARAAFTRVQRFSMSFVNSRVDWEKLVVDLFKCNVGAASSFRLGCSSFSANIWDHNSTCFRGCSVTINTMWEVRMAELLPIREALSWMNTLNVANVVLES
;
A
#
# COMPACT_ATOMS: atom_id res chain seq x y z
N MET A 1 -20.18 15.39 -2.32
CA MET A 1 -18.86 15.17 -2.95
C MET A 1 -18.97 13.81 -3.59
N ASP A 2 -19.17 13.79 -4.90
CA ASP A 2 -19.37 12.55 -5.61
C ASP A 2 -18.00 11.88 -5.76
N HIS A 3 -17.84 10.73 -5.13
CA HIS A 3 -16.63 9.95 -5.13
C HIS A 3 -16.41 9.39 -6.54
N ILE A 4 -15.34 9.84 -7.20
CA ILE A 4 -15.00 9.48 -8.58
C ILE A 4 -14.90 7.97 -8.88
N LEU A 5 -14.75 7.12 -7.84
CA LEU A 5 -14.80 5.65 -7.99
C LEU A 5 -16.20 5.09 -8.23
N LEU A 6 -17.22 5.94 -8.13
CA LEU A 6 -18.63 5.56 -8.19
C LEU A 6 -19.34 6.42 -9.24
N SER A 7 -19.03 7.71 -9.31
CA SER A 7 -19.68 8.65 -10.22
C SER A 7 -19.09 8.73 -11.63
N CYS A 8 -17.93 8.11 -11.91
CA CYS A 8 -17.38 8.12 -13.28
C CYS A 8 -18.11 7.12 -14.19
N ASN A 9 -18.25 7.43 -15.49
CA ASN A 9 -19.00 6.59 -16.44
C ASN A 9 -18.58 5.11 -16.42
N ILE A 10 -17.29 4.85 -16.24
CA ILE A 10 -16.72 3.50 -16.11
C ILE A 10 -17.21 2.83 -14.83
N ALA A 11 -17.20 3.53 -13.70
CA ALA A 11 -17.70 3.01 -12.45
C ALA A 11 -19.21 2.75 -12.52
N VAL A 12 -19.99 3.71 -13.03
CA VAL A 12 -21.45 3.58 -13.19
C VAL A 12 -21.82 2.36 -14.02
N SER A 13 -21.13 2.12 -15.14
CA SER A 13 -21.39 0.95 -15.99
C SER A 13 -21.12 -0.36 -15.23
N GLU A 14 -20.04 -0.43 -14.46
CA GLU A 14 -19.70 -1.63 -13.71
C GLU A 14 -20.62 -1.87 -12.50
N TRP A 15 -20.94 -0.83 -11.72
CA TRP A 15 -21.82 -0.99 -10.56
C TRP A 15 -23.26 -1.35 -10.95
N SER A 16 -23.74 -0.84 -12.08
CA SER A 16 -25.05 -1.20 -12.64
C SER A 16 -25.15 -2.68 -13.01
N SER A 17 -24.03 -3.33 -13.35
CA SER A 17 -23.99 -4.78 -13.62
C SER A 17 -24.09 -5.63 -12.34
N ILE A 18 -23.74 -5.04 -11.18
CA ILE A 18 -23.64 -5.73 -9.88
C ILE A 18 -24.92 -5.52 -9.06
N SER A 19 -25.51 -4.32 -9.09
CA SER A 19 -26.75 -4.04 -8.38
C SER A 19 -27.61 -3.00 -9.10
N SER A 20 -28.93 -3.22 -9.11
CA SER A 20 -29.91 -2.30 -9.67
C SER A 20 -30.15 -1.03 -8.83
N ASN A 21 -29.62 -0.97 -7.60
CA ASN A 21 -29.92 0.09 -6.62
C ASN A 21 -28.83 1.18 -6.55
N PHE A 22 -27.95 1.25 -7.56
CA PHE A 22 -26.80 2.15 -7.59
C PHE A 22 -27.17 3.63 -7.41
N ASN A 23 -28.33 4.06 -7.91
CA ASN A 23 -28.73 5.47 -7.95
C ASN A 23 -29.43 6.00 -6.67
N GLN A 24 -29.51 5.23 -5.57
CA GLN A 24 -30.29 5.59 -4.38
C GLN A 24 -29.49 6.03 -3.15
N PHE A 25 -28.16 5.92 -3.16
CA PHE A 25 -27.33 6.13 -1.98
C PHE A 25 -26.22 7.17 -2.22
N SER A 26 -25.72 7.77 -1.13
CA SER A 26 -24.45 8.48 -1.19
C SER A 26 -23.34 7.48 -1.54
N ASP A 27 -22.38 7.92 -2.34
CA ASP A 27 -21.36 7.08 -2.97
C ASP A 27 -20.72 6.05 -2.00
N VAL A 28 -20.13 6.51 -0.90
CA VAL A 28 -19.44 5.61 0.04
C VAL A 28 -20.44 4.69 0.77
N ASP A 29 -21.65 5.17 1.05
CA ASP A 29 -22.70 4.38 1.72
C ASP A 29 -23.22 3.24 0.83
N PHE A 30 -23.24 3.43 -0.49
CA PHE A 30 -23.60 2.39 -1.43
C PHE A 30 -22.65 1.19 -1.30
N LEU A 31 -21.33 1.41 -1.39
CA LEU A 31 -20.33 0.33 -1.26
C LEU A 31 -20.45 -0.41 0.07
N TRP A 32 -20.59 0.33 1.17
CA TRP A 32 -20.75 -0.28 2.49
C TRP A 32 -22.07 -1.04 2.62
N SER A 33 -23.15 -0.58 2.01
CA SER A 33 -24.44 -1.29 2.00
C SER A 33 -24.35 -2.64 1.27
N GLN A 34 -23.64 -2.68 0.14
CA GLN A 34 -23.42 -3.90 -0.64
C GLN A 34 -22.52 -4.88 0.12
N VAL A 35 -21.43 -4.40 0.73
CA VAL A 35 -20.52 -5.25 1.51
C VAL A 35 -21.19 -5.81 2.78
N ARG A 36 -22.09 -5.05 3.43
CA ARG A 36 -22.80 -5.52 4.63
C ARG A 36 -23.89 -6.54 4.35
N SER A 37 -24.48 -6.52 3.15
CA SER A 37 -25.59 -7.39 2.77
C SER A 37 -25.15 -8.61 1.95
N ALA A 38 -23.93 -8.60 1.41
CA ALA A 38 -23.42 -9.66 0.56
C ALA A 38 -22.83 -10.85 1.35
N ALA A 39 -22.88 -12.04 0.74
CA ALA A 39 -22.13 -13.18 1.25
C ALA A 39 -20.61 -12.94 1.10
N LEU A 40 -19.78 -13.57 1.95
CA LEU A 40 -18.33 -13.33 2.00
C LEU A 40 -17.65 -13.37 0.61
N GLY A 41 -18.02 -14.33 -0.24
CA GLY A 41 -17.48 -14.45 -1.60
C GLY A 41 -17.85 -13.29 -2.52
N GLN A 42 -19.07 -12.75 -2.38
CA GLN A 42 -19.52 -11.56 -3.09
C GLN A 42 -18.84 -10.30 -2.54
N CYS A 43 -18.62 -10.20 -1.22
CA CYS A 43 -17.85 -9.10 -0.62
C CYS A 43 -16.43 -9.02 -1.18
N CYS A 44 -15.73 -10.16 -1.27
CA CYS A 44 -14.39 -10.20 -1.86
C CYS A 44 -14.39 -9.69 -3.31
N ARG A 45 -15.38 -10.07 -4.10
CA ARG A 45 -15.51 -9.61 -5.49
C ARG A 45 -15.77 -8.11 -5.57
N ILE A 46 -16.72 -7.59 -4.80
CA ILE A 46 -17.06 -6.15 -4.74
C ILE A 46 -15.83 -5.32 -4.36
N LEU A 47 -15.10 -5.72 -3.32
CA LEU A 47 -13.90 -5.03 -2.86
C LEU A 47 -12.76 -5.10 -3.88
N THR A 48 -12.61 -6.24 -4.57
CA THR A 48 -11.59 -6.40 -5.62
C THR A 48 -11.89 -5.49 -6.81
N ILE A 49 -13.16 -5.38 -7.22
CA ILE A 49 -13.59 -4.47 -8.29
C ILE A 49 -13.34 -3.02 -7.89
N ALA A 50 -13.71 -2.62 -6.66
CA ALA A 50 -13.42 -1.27 -6.15
C ALA A 50 -11.92 -0.93 -6.17
N TRP A 51 -11.08 -1.90 -5.77
CA TRP A 51 -9.63 -1.74 -5.84
C TRP A 51 -9.12 -1.66 -7.29
N CYS A 52 -9.62 -2.49 -8.21
CA CYS A 52 -9.24 -2.44 -9.62
C CYS A 52 -9.65 -1.12 -10.28
N LEU A 53 -10.82 -0.57 -9.96
CA LEU A 53 -11.26 0.76 -10.41
C LEU A 53 -10.29 1.86 -9.93
N TRP A 54 -9.93 1.84 -8.64
CA TRP A 54 -8.94 2.76 -8.10
C TRP A 54 -7.57 2.62 -8.77
N PHE A 55 -7.12 1.38 -8.97
CA PHE A 55 -5.84 1.08 -9.60
C PHE A 55 -5.80 1.58 -11.06
N HIS A 56 -6.83 1.29 -11.86
CA HIS A 56 -6.90 1.72 -13.25
C HIS A 56 -7.04 3.23 -13.39
N ARG A 57 -7.79 3.89 -12.50
CA ARG A 57 -7.81 5.35 -12.42
C ARG A 57 -6.41 5.91 -12.19
N ASN A 58 -5.63 5.31 -11.29
CA ASN A 58 -4.24 5.73 -11.07
C ASN A 58 -3.38 5.47 -12.31
N LEU A 59 -3.57 4.38 -13.05
CA LEU A 59 -2.87 4.17 -14.32
C LEU A 59 -3.20 5.24 -15.37
N ILE A 60 -4.45 5.67 -15.47
CA ILE A 60 -4.83 6.76 -16.39
C ILE A 60 -4.12 8.05 -15.97
N VAL A 61 -4.21 8.43 -14.68
CA VAL A 61 -3.64 9.67 -14.16
C VAL A 61 -2.12 9.71 -14.27
N TRP A 62 -1.45 8.61 -13.94
CA TRP A 62 0.01 8.57 -13.82
C TRP A 62 0.73 8.02 -15.06
N LYS A 63 0.06 7.22 -15.89
CA LYS A 63 0.66 6.53 -17.05
C LYS A 63 -0.11 6.72 -18.36
N GLN A 64 -1.18 7.53 -18.37
CA GLN A 64 -2.03 7.76 -19.56
C GLN A 64 -2.50 6.47 -20.23
N THR A 65 -2.67 5.40 -19.44
CA THR A 65 -3.10 4.09 -19.94
C THR A 65 -4.60 3.96 -19.72
N ASP A 66 -5.37 4.00 -20.79
CA ASP A 66 -6.82 3.78 -20.76
C ASP A 66 -7.15 2.29 -20.90
N VAL A 67 -8.20 1.85 -20.21
CA VAL A 67 -8.59 0.43 -20.09
C VAL A 67 -10.11 0.34 -20.09
N PHE A 68 -10.66 -0.57 -20.90
CA PHE A 68 -12.11 -0.75 -20.99
C PHE A 68 -12.68 -1.30 -19.69
N ALA A 69 -13.89 -0.87 -19.34
CA ALA A 69 -14.56 -1.22 -18.10
C ALA A 69 -14.71 -2.76 -17.91
N ALA A 70 -15.03 -3.47 -19.00
CA ALA A 70 -15.08 -4.94 -19.02
C ALA A 70 -13.72 -5.61 -18.68
N GLU A 71 -12.60 -4.98 -19.05
CA GLU A 71 -11.27 -5.49 -18.72
C GLU A 71 -10.96 -5.32 -17.22
N ILE A 72 -11.52 -4.29 -16.58
CA ILE A 72 -11.38 -4.06 -15.13
C ILE A 72 -12.05 -5.19 -14.35
N VAL A 73 -13.27 -5.58 -14.73
CA VAL A 73 -13.98 -6.70 -14.08
C VAL A 73 -13.33 -8.03 -14.40
N ALA A 74 -12.96 -8.29 -15.66
CA ALA A 74 -12.24 -9.50 -16.03
C ALA A 74 -10.92 -9.63 -15.24
N LYS A 75 -10.21 -8.51 -15.03
CA LYS A 75 -9.02 -8.47 -14.19
C LYS A 75 -9.32 -8.71 -12.72
N ALA A 76 -10.40 -8.14 -12.18
CA ALA A 76 -10.80 -8.37 -10.80
C ALA A 76 -11.15 -9.85 -10.56
N ASP A 77 -11.92 -10.46 -11.45
CA ASP A 77 -12.31 -11.87 -11.38
C ASP A 77 -11.09 -12.80 -11.53
N ARG A 78 -10.19 -12.49 -12.47
CA ARG A 78 -8.92 -13.22 -12.64
C ARG A 78 -8.04 -13.09 -11.41
N PHE A 79 -7.83 -11.87 -10.91
CA PHE A 79 -7.02 -11.61 -9.72
C PHE A 79 -7.55 -12.37 -8.50
N LEU A 80 -8.86 -12.36 -8.29
CA LEU A 80 -9.48 -13.07 -7.18
C LEU A 80 -9.30 -14.59 -7.30
N THR A 81 -9.33 -15.12 -8.52
CA THR A 81 -9.08 -16.55 -8.79
C THR A 81 -7.62 -16.90 -8.53
N GLU A 82 -6.68 -16.16 -9.12
CA GLU A 82 -5.24 -16.33 -8.92
C GLU A 82 -4.86 -16.21 -7.44
N TRP A 83 -5.45 -15.27 -6.71
CA TRP A 83 -5.21 -15.11 -5.28
C TRP A 83 -5.71 -16.31 -4.46
N LYS A 84 -6.87 -16.87 -4.79
CA LYS A 84 -7.39 -18.08 -4.14
C LYS A 84 -6.49 -19.27 -4.41
N ASP A 85 -6.03 -19.43 -5.65
CA ASP A 85 -5.14 -20.51 -6.05
C ASP A 85 -3.77 -20.39 -5.37
N ALA A 86 -3.20 -19.19 -5.35
CA ALA A 86 -1.96 -18.88 -4.66
C ALA A 86 -2.09 -19.13 -3.15
N ARG A 87 -3.21 -18.73 -2.53
CA ARG A 87 -3.46 -19.00 -1.11
C ARG A 87 -3.55 -20.50 -0.83
N ALA A 88 -4.26 -21.25 -1.68
CA ALA A 88 -4.36 -22.70 -1.55
C ALA A 88 -3.00 -23.39 -1.73
N ALA A 89 -2.21 -22.95 -2.71
CA ALA A 89 -0.84 -23.43 -2.92
C ALA A 89 0.07 -23.12 -1.73
N PHE A 90 0.03 -21.89 -1.23
CA PHE A 90 0.77 -21.47 -0.03
C PHE A 90 0.40 -22.31 1.20
N THR A 91 -0.90 -22.53 1.45
CA THR A 91 -1.34 -23.40 2.55
C THR A 91 -0.86 -24.84 2.36
N ARG A 92 -0.83 -25.37 1.13
CA ARG A 92 -0.26 -26.69 0.86
C ARG A 92 1.25 -26.73 1.15
N VAL A 93 2.01 -25.74 0.68
CA VAL A 93 3.46 -25.66 0.88
C VAL A 93 3.82 -25.45 2.35
N GLN A 94 3.12 -24.58 3.09
CA GLN A 94 3.35 -24.41 4.54
C GLN A 94 3.09 -25.69 5.34
N ARG A 95 2.10 -26.52 4.94
CA ARG A 95 1.86 -27.82 5.59
C ARG A 95 3.04 -28.78 5.41
N PHE A 96 3.75 -28.71 4.29
CA PHE A 96 4.98 -29.49 4.08
C PHE A 96 6.22 -28.85 4.73
N SER A 97 6.29 -27.52 4.77
CA SER A 97 7.42 -26.76 5.33
C SER A 97 7.42 -26.64 6.86
N MET A 98 6.34 -27.02 7.56
CA MET A 98 6.33 -27.01 9.04
C MET A 98 7.29 -28.02 9.70
N SER A 99 8.04 -28.81 8.91
CA SER A 99 9.18 -29.60 9.41
C SER A 99 10.52 -28.86 9.35
N PHE A 100 10.67 -27.81 8.54
CA PHE A 100 11.92 -27.07 8.39
C PHE A 100 11.66 -25.57 8.23
N VAL A 101 11.98 -24.83 9.30
CA VAL A 101 12.21 -23.37 9.36
C VAL A 101 10.96 -22.49 9.17
N ASN A 102 10.40 -22.11 10.31
CA ASN A 102 9.35 -21.10 10.45
C ASN A 102 9.92 -19.69 10.22
N SER A 103 10.23 -19.30 8.98
CA SER A 103 10.54 -17.90 8.65
C SER A 103 9.24 -17.12 8.44
N ARG A 104 8.49 -16.92 9.53
CA ARG A 104 7.45 -15.88 9.53
C ARG A 104 8.18 -14.55 9.59
N VAL A 105 7.91 -13.67 8.63
CA VAL A 105 8.23 -12.24 8.74
C VAL A 105 7.20 -11.62 9.69
N ASP A 106 7.23 -12.06 10.94
CA ASP A 106 6.52 -11.37 12.02
C ASP A 106 7.47 -10.29 12.53
N TRP A 107 6.95 -9.15 12.95
CA TRP A 107 7.73 -8.09 13.58
C TRP A 107 8.39 -8.64 14.85
N GLU A 108 9.64 -9.09 14.74
CA GLU A 108 10.39 -9.59 15.88
C GLU A 108 10.78 -8.42 16.78
N LYS A 109 10.53 -8.58 18.08
CA LYS A 109 10.96 -7.62 19.09
C LYS A 109 12.49 -7.54 19.04
N LEU A 110 13.03 -6.33 18.84
CA LEU A 110 14.47 -6.13 18.78
C LEU A 110 15.12 -6.63 20.06
N VAL A 111 16.35 -7.15 19.92
CA VAL A 111 17.22 -7.48 21.06
C VAL A 111 17.43 -6.20 21.89
N VAL A 112 17.55 -6.34 23.21
CA VAL A 112 17.89 -5.22 24.10
C VAL A 112 19.19 -4.56 23.59
N ASP A 113 19.21 -3.22 23.59
CA ASP A 113 20.29 -2.35 23.05
C ASP A 113 20.46 -2.34 21.52
N LEU A 114 19.51 -2.89 20.76
CA LEU A 114 19.40 -2.71 19.32
C LEU A 114 18.30 -1.69 18.99
N PHE A 115 18.64 -0.68 18.19
CA PHE A 115 17.69 0.29 17.66
C PHE A 115 17.30 -0.06 16.23
N LYS A 116 16.12 0.35 15.80
CA LYS A 116 15.67 0.26 14.41
C LYS A 116 15.42 1.65 13.86
N CYS A 117 15.95 1.96 12.68
CA CYS A 117 15.72 3.23 12.02
C CYS A 117 15.00 3.01 10.69
N ASN A 118 13.76 3.49 10.60
CA ASN A 118 13.00 3.50 9.34
C ASN A 118 13.24 4.83 8.65
N VAL A 119 13.73 4.79 7.42
CA VAL A 119 14.01 5.95 6.59
C VAL A 119 13.02 5.97 5.43
N GLY A 120 12.58 7.17 5.04
CA GLY A 120 11.73 7.34 3.88
C GLY A 120 12.09 8.60 3.13
N ALA A 121 11.79 8.62 1.84
CA ALA A 121 11.96 9.78 0.97
C ALA A 121 10.64 10.15 0.30
N ALA A 122 10.48 11.43 0.00
CA ALA A 122 9.42 11.91 -0.86
C ALA A 122 9.96 12.98 -1.79
N SER A 123 9.38 13.08 -2.98
CA SER A 123 9.70 14.16 -3.93
C SER A 123 8.41 14.72 -4.51
N SER A 124 8.36 16.04 -4.65
CA SER A 124 7.21 16.76 -5.19
C SER A 124 7.62 17.56 -6.41
N PHE A 125 7.30 17.03 -7.59
CA PHE A 125 7.53 17.73 -8.86
C PHE A 125 6.86 19.11 -8.90
N ARG A 126 5.69 19.26 -8.27
CA ARG A 126 4.96 20.53 -8.20
C ARG A 126 5.73 21.59 -7.41
N LEU A 127 6.35 21.19 -6.30
CA LEU A 127 7.07 22.10 -5.40
C LEU A 127 8.57 22.20 -5.74
N GLY A 128 9.06 21.35 -6.65
CA GLY A 128 10.48 21.30 -7.01
C GLY A 128 11.38 20.89 -5.84
N CYS A 129 10.84 20.16 -4.86
CA CYS A 129 11.54 19.80 -3.63
C CYS A 129 11.52 18.30 -3.36
N SER A 130 12.54 17.84 -2.65
CA SER A 130 12.66 16.50 -2.11
C SER A 130 12.76 16.59 -0.59
N SER A 131 12.24 15.58 0.10
CA SER A 131 12.33 15.46 1.54
C SER A 131 12.70 14.06 1.94
N PHE A 132 13.25 13.93 3.14
CA PHE A 132 13.42 12.65 3.79
C PHE A 132 12.97 12.72 5.24
N SER A 133 12.62 11.57 5.79
CA SER A 133 12.37 11.40 7.20
C SER A 133 13.05 10.14 7.72
N ALA A 134 13.39 10.15 9.00
CA ALA A 134 13.95 8.98 9.68
C ALA A 134 13.34 8.88 11.08
N ASN A 135 12.91 7.68 11.47
CA ASN A 135 12.34 7.40 12.79
C ASN A 135 13.11 6.25 13.46
N ILE A 136 13.65 6.51 14.64
CA ILE A 136 14.39 5.56 15.47
C ILE A 136 13.45 4.97 16.51
N TRP A 137 13.40 3.66 16.57
CA TRP A 137 12.60 2.85 17.48
C TRP A 137 13.50 2.09 18.43
N ASP A 138 13.11 2.02 19.70
CA ASP A 138 13.76 1.17 20.68
C ASP A 138 13.18 -0.26 20.69
N HIS A 139 13.77 -1.12 21.51
CA HIS A 139 13.32 -2.51 21.71
C HIS A 139 11.92 -2.64 22.34
N ASN A 140 11.35 -1.56 22.87
CA ASN A 140 9.97 -1.52 23.39
C ASN A 140 9.00 -1.00 22.34
N SER A 141 9.40 -0.95 21.06
CA SER A 141 8.61 -0.42 19.95
C SER A 141 8.18 1.03 20.17
N THR A 142 8.93 1.78 20.97
CA THR A 142 8.67 3.20 21.23
C THR A 142 9.53 4.04 20.29
N CYS A 143 8.92 5.05 19.67
CA CYS A 143 9.67 6.01 18.87
C CYS A 143 10.56 6.84 19.80
N PHE A 144 11.86 6.58 19.73
CA PHE A 144 12.86 7.26 20.54
C PHE A 144 13.14 8.67 19.99
N ARG A 145 13.31 8.78 18.67
CA ARG A 145 13.60 10.04 17.95
C ARG A 145 13.07 9.98 16.52
N GLY A 146 12.71 11.13 15.98
CA GLY A 146 12.38 11.29 14.56
C GLY A 146 12.97 12.57 13.99
N CYS A 147 13.29 12.56 12.71
CA CYS A 147 13.65 13.75 11.95
C CYS A 147 12.92 13.78 10.60
N SER A 148 12.74 14.98 10.07
CA SER A 148 12.23 15.22 8.73
C SER A 148 12.87 16.49 8.19
N VAL A 149 13.40 16.41 6.98
CA VAL A 149 14.09 17.52 6.33
C VAL A 149 13.55 17.65 4.91
N THR A 150 13.30 18.89 4.50
CA THR A 150 12.93 19.23 3.12
C THR A 150 14.02 20.08 2.51
N ILE A 151 14.39 19.74 1.27
CA ILE A 151 15.41 20.42 0.48
C ILE A 151 14.70 20.99 -0.75
N ASN A 152 14.95 22.27 -1.03
CA ASN A 152 14.41 22.97 -2.20
C ASN A 152 15.15 22.59 -3.49
N THR A 153 15.28 21.28 -3.73
CA THR A 153 15.90 20.72 -4.92
C THR A 153 15.28 19.35 -5.16
N MET A 154 14.97 19.04 -6.41
CA MET A 154 14.54 17.72 -6.82
C MET A 154 15.74 16.77 -6.92
N TRP A 155 15.68 15.67 -6.20
CA TRP A 155 16.61 14.56 -6.38
C TRP A 155 16.25 13.73 -7.60
N GLU A 156 17.27 13.26 -8.32
CA GLU A 156 17.11 12.17 -9.28
C GLU A 156 16.63 10.92 -8.55
N VAL A 157 15.85 10.06 -9.21
CA VAL A 157 15.27 8.84 -8.61
C VAL A 157 16.30 8.02 -7.83
N ARG A 158 17.50 7.79 -8.39
CA ARG A 158 18.57 7.06 -7.70
C ARG A 158 19.11 7.77 -6.46
N MET A 159 19.17 9.10 -6.51
CA MET A 159 19.62 9.92 -5.38
C MET A 159 18.56 9.96 -4.28
N ALA A 160 17.27 9.88 -4.65
CA ALA A 160 16.16 9.83 -3.71
C ALA A 160 16.12 8.55 -2.88
N GLU A 161 16.75 7.46 -3.33
CA GLU A 161 16.91 6.22 -2.55
C GLU A 161 18.14 6.30 -1.61
N LEU A 162 19.25 6.87 -2.08
CA LEU A 162 20.53 6.82 -1.36
C LEU A 162 20.74 7.99 -0.38
N LEU A 163 20.33 9.20 -0.75
CA LEU A 163 20.55 10.39 0.08
C LEU A 163 19.81 10.34 1.42
N PRO A 164 18.54 9.91 1.52
CA PRO A 164 17.87 9.70 2.80
C PRO A 164 18.67 8.83 3.76
N ILE A 165 19.21 7.70 3.26
CA ILE A 165 19.99 6.76 4.05
C ILE A 165 21.26 7.43 4.57
N ARG A 166 21.97 8.14 3.69
CA ARG A 166 23.19 8.87 4.05
C ARG A 166 22.91 9.93 5.13
N GLU A 167 21.87 10.73 4.95
CA GLU A 167 21.52 11.79 5.88
C GLU A 167 21.00 11.24 7.22
N ALA A 168 20.24 10.13 7.19
CA ALA A 168 19.81 9.44 8.40
C ALA A 168 21.01 8.88 9.19
N LEU A 169 22.00 8.28 8.52
CA LEU A 169 23.24 7.81 9.16
C LEU A 169 24.04 8.96 9.76
N SER A 170 24.19 10.07 9.02
CA SER A 170 24.85 11.28 9.50
C SER A 170 24.15 11.84 10.74
N TRP A 171 22.82 11.93 10.71
CA TRP A 171 22.02 12.38 11.84
C TRP A 171 22.16 11.46 13.05
N MET A 172 22.11 10.14 12.88
CA MET A 172 22.28 9.17 13.98
C MET A 172 23.66 9.26 14.63
N ASN A 173 24.71 9.54 13.86
CA ASN A 173 26.04 9.80 14.41
C ASN A 173 26.05 11.02 15.35
N THR A 174 25.29 12.08 15.03
CA THR A 174 25.20 13.25 15.92
C THR A 174 24.44 12.97 17.22
N LEU A 175 23.57 11.97 17.21
CA LEU A 175 22.84 11.49 18.39
C LEU A 175 23.63 10.45 19.20
N ASN A 176 24.81 10.04 18.73
CA ASN A 176 25.64 8.99 19.32
C ASN A 176 24.87 7.66 19.50
N VAL A 177 23.97 7.35 18.55
CA VAL A 177 23.20 6.10 18.55
C VAL A 177 24.00 5.04 17.79
N ALA A 178 24.39 3.98 18.49
CA ALA A 178 25.06 2.81 17.94
C ALA A 178 24.09 1.62 17.81
N ASN A 179 24.51 0.55 17.12
CA ASN A 179 23.75 -0.69 16.96
C ASN A 179 22.34 -0.45 16.38
N VAL A 180 22.30 0.09 15.16
CA VAL A 180 21.06 0.40 14.45
C VAL A 180 20.86 -0.55 13.27
N VAL A 181 19.68 -1.15 13.18
CA VAL A 181 19.19 -1.79 11.96
C VAL A 181 18.45 -0.73 11.15
N LEU A 182 18.97 -0.42 9.96
CA LEU A 182 18.38 0.57 9.06
C LEU A 182 17.49 -0.12 8.02
N GLU A 183 16.29 0.43 7.82
CA GLU A 183 15.32 0.00 6.82
C GLU A 183 14.85 1.20 6.01
N SER A 184 14.69 1.04 4.69
CA SER A 184 14.24 2.07 3.75
C SER A 184 13.22 1.50 2.77
#